data_AF-A0A011QHF2-F1
#
_entry.id   AF-A0A011QHF2-F1
#
_cell.length_a   1.000
_cell.length_b   1.000
_cell.length_c   1.000
_cell.angle_alpha   90.00
_cell.angle_beta   90.00
_cell.angle_gamma   90.00
#
_symmetry.space_group_name_H-M   'P 1'
#
loop_
_entity.id
_entity.type
_entity.pdbx_description
1 polymer ?
#
loop_
_entity_poly.entity_id
_entity_poly.type
_entity_poly.pdbx_seq_one_letter_code
_entity_poly.pdbx_strand_id
1 'polypeptide(L)'
;MSKLLDDLIKQSRVDAAAYEEFLRKAEALVKRLAARQPEAGIPAAQPEAGIPAALHGKTEAIVIYNNLPDILAAAGNAHFTAAEPHAEYAEERLALALEIDRTLREHAPAGWKGDQAREAQVLNALFRLLGRNRAATRALFELVKNQPGYQ
;
A
#
# COMPACT_ATOMS: atom_id res chain seq x y z
N MET A 1 4.33 -21.96 -45.93
CA MET A 1 4.32 -22.20 -44.48
C MET A 1 3.36 -21.20 -43.85
N SER A 2 2.53 -21.65 -42.90
CA SER A 2 1.33 -20.91 -42.48
C SER A 2 1.69 -19.78 -41.51
N LYS A 3 1.42 -18.52 -41.91
CA LYS A 3 1.63 -17.30 -41.11
C LYS A 3 1.03 -17.38 -39.69
N LEU A 4 -0.08 -18.11 -39.55
CA LEU A 4 -0.77 -18.35 -38.29
C LEU A 4 0.09 -19.05 -37.24
N LEU A 5 0.98 -19.94 -37.66
CA LEU A 5 1.82 -20.73 -36.75
C LEU A 5 3.01 -19.90 -36.24
N ASP A 6 3.56 -19.04 -37.11
CA ASP A 6 4.64 -18.11 -36.75
C ASP A 6 4.15 -17.02 -35.78
N ASP A 7 2.94 -16.52 -35.97
CA ASP A 7 2.34 -15.51 -35.08
C ASP A 7 2.04 -16.10 -33.69
N LEU A 8 1.61 -17.37 -33.62
CA LEU A 8 1.38 -18.07 -32.35
C LEU A 8 2.69 -18.31 -31.57
N ILE A 9 3.78 -18.64 -32.27
CA ILE A 9 5.12 -18.82 -31.69
C ILE A 9 5.68 -17.48 -31.18
N LYS A 10 5.41 -16.37 -31.88
CA LYS A 10 5.79 -15.03 -31.40
C LYS A 10 5.02 -14.64 -30.15
N GLN A 11 3.71 -14.86 -30.13
CA GLN A 11 2.87 -14.56 -28.98
C GLN A 11 3.31 -15.35 -27.73
N SER A 12 3.56 -16.67 -27.86
CA SER A 12 3.98 -17.49 -26.72
C SER A 12 5.31 -17.06 -26.10
N ARG A 13 6.26 -16.56 -26.92
CA ARG A 13 7.54 -16.02 -26.44
C ARG A 13 7.37 -14.68 -25.71
N VAL A 14 6.46 -13.83 -26.18
CA VAL A 14 6.12 -12.57 -25.50
C VAL A 14 5.44 -12.85 -24.16
N ASP A 15 4.51 -13.79 -24.13
CA ASP A 15 3.78 -14.18 -22.91
C ASP A 15 4.73 -14.82 -21.88
N ALA A 16 5.69 -15.63 -22.33
CA ALA A 16 6.72 -16.21 -21.47
C ALA A 16 7.62 -15.14 -20.86
N ALA A 17 8.06 -14.14 -21.63
CA ALA A 17 8.87 -13.02 -21.13
C ALA A 17 8.10 -12.18 -20.09
N ALA A 18 6.82 -11.90 -20.34
CA ALA A 18 5.97 -11.19 -19.39
C ALA A 18 5.78 -11.97 -18.07
N TYR A 19 5.66 -13.29 -18.16
CA TYR A 19 5.55 -14.16 -16.99
C TYR A 19 6.85 -14.21 -16.17
N GLU A 20 8.02 -14.27 -16.82
CA GLU A 20 9.32 -14.21 -16.13
C GLU A 20 9.54 -12.88 -15.41
N GLU A 21 9.16 -11.76 -16.03
CA GLU A 21 9.21 -10.46 -15.36
C GLU A 21 8.29 -10.38 -14.15
N PHE A 22 7.08 -10.93 -14.26
CA PHE A 22 6.15 -11.03 -13.14
C PHE A 22 6.75 -11.84 -11.98
N LEU A 23 7.33 -13.01 -12.27
CA LEU A 23 7.98 -13.85 -11.26
C LEU A 23 9.15 -13.13 -10.60
N ARG A 24 9.98 -12.41 -11.36
CA ARG A 24 11.08 -11.62 -10.78
C ARG A 24 10.58 -10.49 -9.87
N LYS A 25 9.52 -9.79 -10.28
CA LYS A 25 8.89 -8.74 -9.47
C LYS A 25 8.30 -9.31 -8.17
N ALA A 26 7.66 -10.48 -8.24
CA ALA A 26 7.15 -11.19 -7.08
C ALA A 26 8.27 -11.63 -6.13
N GLU A 27 9.36 -12.21 -6.64
CA GLU A 27 10.50 -12.63 -5.83
C GLU A 27 11.18 -11.43 -5.13
N ALA A 28 11.37 -10.33 -5.84
CA ALA A 28 11.92 -9.11 -5.27
C ALA A 28 11.03 -8.53 -4.15
N LEU A 29 9.70 -8.64 -4.30
CA LEU A 29 8.75 -8.22 -3.28
C LEU A 29 8.84 -9.10 -2.03
N VAL A 30 8.89 -10.43 -2.18
CA VAL A 30 9.02 -11.37 -1.06
C VAL A 30 10.33 -11.15 -0.31
N LYS A 31 11.45 -10.96 -1.03
CA LYS A 31 12.77 -10.69 -0.42
C LYS A 31 12.77 -9.40 0.40
N ARG A 32 12.13 -8.33 -0.10
CA ARG A 32 11.98 -7.08 0.65
C ARG A 32 11.12 -7.24 1.90
N LEU A 33 10.10 -8.10 1.83
CA LEU A 33 9.20 -8.36 2.95
C LEU A 33 9.88 -9.21 4.03
N ALA A 34 10.66 -10.22 3.63
CA ALA A 34 11.48 -11.03 4.54
C ALA A 34 12.56 -10.18 5.25
N ALA A 35 13.17 -9.22 4.54
CA ALA A 35 14.14 -8.30 5.13
C ALA A 35 13.52 -7.29 6.12
N ARG A 36 12.19 -7.13 6.14
CA ARG A 36 11.47 -6.15 6.98
C ARG A 36 10.87 -6.76 8.26
N GLN A 37 10.98 -8.07 8.49
CA GLN A 37 10.48 -8.68 9.73
C GLN A 37 11.57 -8.62 10.83
N PRO A 38 11.30 -7.99 11.99
CA PRO A 38 12.15 -8.16 13.16
C PRO A 38 11.86 -9.51 13.80
N GLU A 39 12.93 -10.20 14.18
CA GLU A 39 12.87 -11.45 14.93
C GLU A 39 12.14 -11.24 16.27
N ALA A 40 11.15 -12.09 16.52
CA ALA A 40 10.36 -12.06 17.74
C ALA A 40 11.21 -12.53 18.93
N GLY A 41 11.50 -11.63 19.88
CA GLY A 41 11.86 -12.04 21.25
C GLY A 41 12.92 -11.24 22.02
N ILE A 42 12.87 -9.90 22.08
CA ILE A 42 13.74 -9.13 23.00
C ILE A 42 12.93 -8.03 23.73
N PRO A 43 13.06 -7.87 25.06
CA PRO A 43 12.25 -6.93 25.83
C PRO A 43 12.77 -5.48 25.79
N ALA A 44 11.79 -4.58 25.63
CA ALA A 44 11.73 -3.15 25.96
C ALA A 44 13.02 -2.39 26.34
N ALA A 45 13.58 -1.67 25.37
CA ALA A 45 14.10 -0.29 25.55
C ALA A 45 14.64 0.23 24.21
N GLN A 46 13.77 0.45 23.21
CA GLN A 46 13.99 1.20 21.96
C GLN A 46 12.73 1.04 21.08
N PRO A 47 12.17 2.07 20.42
CA PRO A 47 11.06 1.91 19.47
C PRO A 47 11.61 1.38 18.14
N GLU A 48 12.21 0.19 18.17
CA GLU A 48 12.78 -0.49 17.01
C GLU A 48 11.69 -1.40 16.41
N ALA A 49 11.28 -1.05 15.18
CA ALA A 49 10.83 -1.96 14.13
C ALA A 49 9.61 -2.89 14.38
N GLY A 50 8.86 -2.78 15.48
CA GLY A 50 7.59 -3.50 15.66
C GLY A 50 6.39 -2.78 15.03
N ILE A 51 5.39 -3.53 14.56
CA ILE A 51 4.06 -2.97 14.26
C ILE A 51 3.52 -2.36 15.57
N PRO A 52 3.09 -1.08 15.59
CA PRO A 52 2.52 -0.48 16.79
C PRO A 52 1.36 -1.31 17.35
N ALA A 53 1.30 -1.45 18.68
CA ALA A 53 0.29 -2.27 19.35
C ALA A 53 -1.16 -1.88 19.00
N ALA A 54 -1.40 -0.59 18.70
CA ALA A 54 -2.70 -0.08 18.27
C ALA A 54 -3.17 -0.62 16.90
N LEU A 55 -2.25 -1.14 16.08
CA LEU A 55 -2.54 -1.76 14.78
C LEU A 55 -2.69 -3.28 14.86
N HIS A 56 -2.43 -3.90 16.01
CA HIS A 56 -2.60 -5.34 16.16
C HIS A 56 -4.05 -5.76 15.90
N GLY A 57 -4.24 -6.75 15.03
CA GLY A 57 -5.57 -7.20 14.59
C GLY A 57 -6.23 -6.34 13.50
N LYS A 58 -5.61 -5.23 13.09
CA LYS A 58 -6.08 -4.36 12.00
C LYS A 58 -5.20 -4.54 10.77
N THR A 59 -5.33 -5.68 10.09
CA THR A 59 -4.50 -6.06 8.94
C THR A 59 -4.45 -4.97 7.87
N GLU A 60 -5.58 -4.34 7.57
CA GLU A 60 -5.65 -3.29 6.55
C GLU A 60 -4.92 -2.01 6.97
N ALA A 61 -5.06 -1.62 8.23
CA ALA A 61 -4.38 -0.45 8.79
C ALA A 61 -2.86 -0.65 8.86
N ILE A 62 -2.40 -1.88 9.10
CA ILE A 62 -0.97 -2.25 9.03
C ILE A 62 -0.43 -2.04 7.61
N VAL A 63 -1.17 -2.47 6.59
CA VAL A 63 -0.77 -2.29 5.19
C VAL A 63 -0.67 -0.80 4.86
N ILE A 64 -1.65 0.01 5.28
CA ILE A 64 -1.61 1.47 5.09
C ILE A 64 -0.39 2.06 5.78
N TYR A 65 -0.18 1.77 7.07
CA TYR A 65 0.94 2.27 7.88
C TYR A 65 2.31 1.99 7.23
N ASN A 66 2.50 0.78 6.71
CA ASN A 66 3.76 0.35 6.09
C ASN A 66 4.07 1.02 4.75
N ASN A 67 3.06 1.50 4.03
CA ASN A 67 3.19 2.10 2.70
C ASN A 67 3.07 3.65 2.74
N LEU A 68 2.56 4.23 3.83
CA LEU A 68 2.42 5.68 3.97
C LEU A 68 3.72 6.47 3.75
N PRO A 69 4.90 6.06 4.29
CA PRO A 69 6.14 6.79 4.05
C PRO A 69 6.49 6.88 2.57
N ASP A 70 6.40 5.77 1.84
CA ASP A 70 6.72 5.70 0.42
C ASP A 70 5.72 6.51 -0.42
N ILE A 71 4.42 6.42 -0.08
CA ILE A 71 3.35 7.19 -0.74
C ILE A 71 3.55 8.69 -0.55
N LEU A 72 3.89 9.12 0.66
CA LEU A 72 4.06 10.54 0.99
C LEU A 72 5.39 11.09 0.43
N ALA A 73 6.44 10.27 0.43
CA ALA A 73 7.71 10.58 -0.21
C ALA A 73 7.55 10.82 -1.72
N ALA A 74 6.92 9.88 -2.41
CA ALA A 74 6.67 9.99 -3.85
C ALA A 74 5.75 11.18 -4.19
N ALA A 75 4.89 11.59 -3.26
CA ALA A 75 3.98 12.71 -3.41
C ALA A 75 4.58 14.07 -3.02
N GLY A 76 5.89 14.14 -2.76
CA GLY A 76 6.61 15.39 -2.43
C GLY A 76 6.35 15.90 -1.01
N ASN A 77 5.76 15.09 -0.13
CA ASN A 77 5.54 15.45 1.26
C ASN A 77 6.72 15.02 2.13
N ALA A 78 7.71 15.90 2.25
CA ALA A 78 8.94 15.65 2.99
C ALA A 78 8.72 15.36 4.49
N HIS A 79 7.55 15.72 5.04
CA HIS A 79 7.21 15.60 6.46
C HIS A 79 7.23 14.15 6.99
N PHE A 80 7.08 13.15 6.10
CA PHE A 80 7.13 11.72 6.45
C PHE A 80 8.33 10.99 5.84
N THR A 81 9.23 11.73 5.19
CA THR A 81 10.42 11.17 4.49
C THR A 81 11.68 11.15 5.33
N ALA A 82 11.61 11.66 6.56
CA ALA A 82 12.79 11.91 7.37
C ALA A 82 13.57 10.61 7.58
N ALA A 83 14.80 10.62 7.07
CA ALA A 83 15.82 9.59 7.22
C ALA A 83 16.29 9.41 8.68
N GLU A 84 15.65 10.08 9.64
CA GLU A 84 15.87 9.92 11.06
C GLU A 84 14.54 9.58 11.77
N PRO A 85 14.51 8.50 12.57
CA PRO A 85 13.30 8.08 13.28
C PRO A 85 13.05 9.01 14.48
N HIS A 86 12.41 10.15 14.25
CA HIS A 86 11.82 10.93 15.36
C HIS A 86 10.55 10.22 15.84
N ALA A 87 10.42 10.01 17.15
CA ALA A 87 9.27 9.32 17.74
C ALA A 87 7.93 9.98 17.35
N GLU A 88 7.92 11.31 17.25
CA GLU A 88 6.76 12.10 16.84
C GLU A 88 6.27 11.75 15.42
N TYR A 89 7.18 11.56 14.44
CA TYR A 89 6.78 11.16 13.08
C TYR A 89 6.20 9.74 13.03
N ALA A 90 6.65 8.85 13.92
CA ALA A 90 6.11 7.50 14.02
C ALA A 90 4.68 7.51 14.60
N GLU A 91 4.43 8.35 15.60
CA GLU A 91 3.10 8.57 16.19
C GLU A 91 2.14 9.24 15.21
N GLU A 92 2.58 10.28 14.49
CA GLU A 92 1.78 10.92 13.44
C GLU A 92 1.40 9.94 12.32
N ARG A 93 2.36 9.11 11.88
CA ARG A 93 2.10 8.07 10.87
C ARG A 93 1.10 7.04 11.36
N LEU A 94 1.21 6.64 12.63
CA LEU A 94 0.28 5.72 13.26
C LEU A 94 -1.13 6.31 13.32
N ALA A 95 -1.25 7.55 13.79
CA ALA A 95 -2.53 8.26 13.88
C ALA A 95 -3.18 8.36 12.48
N LEU A 96 -2.41 8.77 11.47
CA LEU A 96 -2.90 8.88 10.10
C LEU A 96 -3.37 7.52 9.54
N ALA A 97 -2.63 6.44 9.78
CA ALA A 97 -3.02 5.11 9.32
C ALA A 97 -4.34 4.64 9.96
N LEU A 98 -4.51 4.88 11.26
CA LEU A 98 -5.75 4.55 11.98
C LEU A 98 -6.93 5.40 11.51
N GLU A 99 -6.71 6.69 11.26
CA GLU A 99 -7.73 7.60 10.76
C GLU A 99 -8.19 7.22 9.34
N ILE A 100 -7.26 6.84 8.47
CA ILE A 100 -7.58 6.32 7.14
C ILE A 100 -8.39 5.03 7.25
N ASP A 101 -7.95 4.03 8.04
CA ASP A 101 -8.68 2.77 8.23
C ASP A 101 -10.11 3.01 8.72
N ARG A 102 -10.26 3.88 9.72
CA ARG A 102 -11.56 4.27 10.26
C ARG A 102 -12.44 4.93 9.20
N THR A 103 -11.90 5.92 8.49
CA THR A 103 -12.64 6.66 7.46
C THR A 103 -13.11 5.75 6.35
N LEU A 104 -12.31 4.78 5.93
CA LEU A 104 -12.71 3.81 4.93
C LEU A 104 -13.86 2.93 5.43
N ARG A 105 -13.82 2.47 6.68
CA ARG A 105 -14.92 1.66 7.25
C ARG A 105 -16.20 2.46 7.47
N GLU A 106 -16.10 3.75 7.79
CA GLU A 106 -17.26 4.61 8.08
C GLU A 106 -17.87 5.26 6.83
N HIS A 107 -17.06 5.56 5.81
CA HIS A 107 -17.48 6.36 4.66
C HIS A 107 -17.40 5.64 3.32
N ALA A 108 -16.77 4.47 3.22
CA ALA A 108 -16.84 3.70 1.98
C ALA A 108 -18.22 3.03 1.85
N PRO A 109 -19.00 3.36 0.81
CA PRO A 109 -20.26 2.67 0.57
C PRO A 109 -20.02 1.20 0.24
N ALA A 110 -20.92 0.29 0.63
CA ALA A 110 -20.79 -1.13 0.26
C ALA A 110 -20.69 -1.32 -1.25
N GLY A 111 -19.81 -2.21 -1.72
CA GLY A 111 -19.62 -2.47 -3.16
C GLY A 111 -19.12 -1.26 -3.93
N TRP A 112 -18.37 -0.35 -3.29
CA TRP A 112 -17.83 0.84 -3.94
C TRP A 112 -16.80 0.51 -5.02
N LYS A 113 -16.12 -0.63 -4.93
CA LYS A 113 -15.11 -1.07 -5.90
C LYS A 113 -15.76 -1.35 -7.25
N GLY A 114 -15.32 -0.62 -8.28
CA GLY A 114 -15.86 -0.74 -9.64
C GLY A 114 -17.05 0.18 -9.94
N ASP A 115 -17.61 0.88 -8.94
CA ASP A 115 -18.62 1.92 -9.15
C ASP A 115 -17.95 3.29 -9.10
N GLN A 116 -17.84 3.96 -10.26
CA GLN A 116 -17.15 5.24 -10.39
C GLN A 116 -17.68 6.33 -9.44
N ALA A 117 -18.98 6.37 -9.18
CA ALA A 117 -19.58 7.38 -8.31
C ALA A 117 -19.25 7.11 -6.84
N ARG A 118 -19.24 5.84 -6.42
CA ARG A 118 -18.85 5.45 -5.06
C ARG A 118 -17.35 5.53 -4.84
N GLU A 119 -16.54 5.16 -5.83
CA GLU A 119 -15.09 5.37 -5.83
C GLU A 119 -14.74 6.85 -5.65
N ALA A 120 -15.47 7.76 -6.31
CA ALA A 120 -15.29 9.19 -6.13
C ALA A 120 -15.56 9.68 -4.69
N GLN A 121 -16.52 9.07 -3.99
CA GLN A 121 -16.80 9.40 -2.57
C GLN A 121 -15.62 9.01 -1.67
N VAL A 122 -15.07 7.81 -1.87
CA VAL A 122 -13.89 7.33 -1.13
C VAL A 122 -12.68 8.20 -1.44
N LEU A 123 -12.44 8.52 -2.71
CA LEU A 123 -11.37 9.43 -3.13
C LEU A 123 -11.47 10.79 -2.45
N ASN A 124 -12.67 11.38 -2.39
CA ASN A 124 -12.89 12.67 -1.74
C ASN A 124 -12.65 12.62 -0.23
N ALA A 125 -13.00 11.51 0.44
CA ALA A 125 -12.71 11.32 1.85
C ALA A 125 -11.20 11.26 2.10
N LEU A 126 -10.48 10.42 1.34
CA LEU A 126 -9.02 10.29 1.42
C LEU A 126 -8.28 11.59 1.05
N PHE A 127 -8.81 12.34 0.09
CA PHE A 127 -8.24 13.62 -0.34
C PHE A 127 -8.20 14.66 0.77
N ARG A 128 -9.23 14.69 1.62
CA ARG A 128 -9.28 15.60 2.78
C ARG A 128 -8.26 15.21 3.84
N LEU A 129 -8.11 13.91 4.11
CA LEU A 129 -7.17 13.39 5.12
C LEU A 129 -5.71 13.60 4.72
N LEU A 130 -5.38 13.44 3.44
CA LEU A 130 -4.02 13.59 2.93
C LEU A 130 -3.67 15.05 2.57
N GLY A 131 -4.30 16.03 3.24
CA GLY A 131 -3.97 17.44 3.06
C GLY A 131 -4.14 17.94 1.62
N ARG A 132 -5.10 17.40 0.86
CA ARG A 132 -5.35 17.73 -0.55
C ARG A 132 -4.20 17.36 -1.50
N ASN A 133 -3.41 16.36 -1.14
CA ASN A 133 -2.37 15.83 -2.02
C ASN A 133 -2.94 14.79 -2.99
N ARG A 134 -3.15 15.20 -4.25
CA ARG A 134 -3.72 14.34 -5.30
C ARG A 134 -2.89 13.07 -5.57
N ALA A 135 -1.56 13.19 -5.56
CA ALA A 135 -0.68 12.07 -5.84
C ALA A 135 -0.74 11.01 -4.72
N ALA A 136 -0.64 11.45 -3.47
CA ALA A 136 -0.77 10.57 -2.31
C ALA A 136 -2.15 9.91 -2.25
N THR A 137 -3.22 10.68 -2.51
CA THR A 137 -4.60 10.16 -2.52
C THR A 137 -4.78 9.07 -3.56
N ARG A 138 -4.25 9.25 -4.77
CA ARG A 138 -4.39 8.22 -5.81
C ARG A 138 -3.63 6.96 -5.45
N ALA A 139 -2.39 7.08 -4.97
CA ALA A 139 -1.58 5.92 -4.58
C ALA A 139 -2.22 5.15 -3.41
N LEU A 140 -2.72 5.86 -2.39
CA LEU A 140 -3.42 5.24 -1.27
C LEU A 140 -4.74 4.59 -1.70
N PHE A 141 -5.49 5.22 -2.59
CA PHE A 141 -6.72 4.66 -3.12
C PHE A 141 -6.50 3.34 -3.86
N GLU A 142 -5.47 3.26 -4.72
CA GLU A 142 -5.10 2.02 -5.40
C GLU A 142 -4.65 0.93 -4.40
N LEU A 143 -3.91 1.31 -3.35
CA LEU A 143 -3.54 0.39 -2.28
C LEU A 143 -4.77 -0.20 -1.59
N VAL A 144 -5.72 0.65 -1.20
CA VAL A 144 -6.95 0.28 -0.48
C VAL A 144 -7.88 -0.55 -1.37
N LYS A 145 -7.98 -0.21 -2.65
CA LYS A 145 -8.79 -0.95 -3.63
C LYS A 145 -8.36 -2.42 -3.73
N ASN A 146 -7.07 -2.68 -3.59
CA ASN A 146 -6.49 -4.03 -3.61
C ASN A 146 -6.55 -4.79 -2.28
N GLN A 147 -7.03 -4.17 -1.20
CA GLN A 147 -7.15 -4.83 0.11
C GLN A 147 -8.52 -5.52 0.25
N PRO A 148 -8.56 -6.81 0.64
CA PRO A 148 -9.80 -7.58 0.69
C PRO A 148 -10.75 -7.16 1.81
N GLY A 149 -10.26 -6.53 2.89
CA GLY A 149 -11.08 -6.16 4.05
C GLY A 149 -11.92 -4.89 3.92
N TYR A 150 -11.75 -4.14 2.82
CA TYR A 150 -12.63 -3.04 2.46
C TYR A 150 -13.51 -3.51 1.29
N GLN A 151 -14.76 -3.90 1.54
CA GLN A 151 -15.74 -4.29 0.52
C GLN A 151 -17.04 -3.55 0.72
#